data_AF-A0A8B7YDU9-F1
#
_entry.id   AF-A0A8B7YDU9-F1
#
_cell.length_a   1.000
_cell.length_b   1.000
_cell.length_c   1.000
_cell.angle_alpha   90.00
_cell.angle_beta   90.00
_cell.angle_gamma   90.00
#
_symmetry.space_group_name_H-M   'P 1'
#
loop_
_entity.id
_entity.type
_entity.pdbx_description
1 polymer ?
#
loop_
_entity_poly.entity_id
_entity_poly.type
_entity_poly.pdbx_seq_one_letter_code
_entity_poly.pdbx_strand_id
1 'polypeptide(L)'
;MEPSLRKRDRSTTKTQQEQAQSLSKKSSQIKGFRLKGSPSVRDWIPDNHSIILVDNFQSPKELAEFIKRLDKNDKEYLKYLEFKNKGISNQLLRHTVERRVWGVNDWRKPSFINAFECYLCERIVERVEAERAHERDPSIPLLPPRVADGNHAGCPEPSVSLGDMSGVGRGEDIHFWKEDYWSSKDQALALKRMSEQGATDSSKLFEELQRMFTEGALSK
;
A
#
# COMPACT_ATOMS: atom_id res chain seq x y z
N MET A 1 2.70 60.08 31.80
CA MET A 1 2.91 59.64 30.41
C MET A 1 2.89 58.11 30.41
N GLU A 2 1.71 57.51 30.23
CA GLU A 2 1.58 56.05 30.06
C GLU A 2 1.75 55.68 28.58
N PRO A 3 2.45 54.59 28.23
CA PRO A 3 2.48 54.08 26.87
C PRO A 3 1.22 53.22 26.59
N SER A 4 0.47 53.59 25.55
CA SER A 4 -0.72 52.84 25.12
C SER A 4 -0.35 51.44 24.63
N LEU A 5 -0.80 50.41 25.34
CA LEU A 5 -0.75 49.02 24.89
C LEU A 5 -1.73 48.80 23.73
N ARG A 6 -1.18 48.65 22.52
CA ARG A 6 -1.89 48.17 21.32
C ARG A 6 -2.52 46.81 21.64
N LYS A 7 -3.84 46.75 21.76
CA LYS A 7 -4.60 45.49 21.84
C LYS A 7 -4.34 44.71 20.54
N ARG A 8 -3.55 43.64 20.61
CA ARG A 8 -3.39 42.69 19.50
C ARG A 8 -4.75 42.06 19.24
N ASP A 9 -5.23 42.23 18.02
CA ASP A 9 -6.52 41.76 17.56
C ASP A 9 -6.57 40.22 17.60
N ARG A 10 -7.21 39.70 18.65
CA ARG A 10 -7.36 38.26 18.93
C ARG A 10 -8.35 37.58 17.97
N SER A 11 -9.09 38.39 17.19
CA SER A 11 -10.03 37.93 16.18
C SER A 11 -9.30 37.38 14.94
N THR A 12 -8.32 38.14 14.43
CA THR A 12 -7.57 37.79 13.22
C THR A 12 -6.73 36.52 13.37
N THR A 13 -6.22 36.26 14.57
CA THR A 13 -5.41 35.08 14.89
C THR A 13 -6.23 33.79 14.98
N LYS A 14 -7.49 33.86 15.45
CA LYS A 14 -8.42 32.72 15.43
C LYS A 14 -8.83 32.35 14.01
N THR A 15 -9.15 33.34 13.17
CA THR A 15 -9.54 33.09 11.77
C THR A 15 -8.40 32.47 10.96
N GLN A 16 -7.15 32.90 11.21
CA GLN A 16 -5.97 32.32 10.55
C GLN A 16 -5.67 30.89 11.03
N GLN A 17 -5.86 30.58 12.32
CA GLN A 17 -5.72 29.21 12.84
C GLN A 17 -6.79 28.26 12.30
N GLU A 18 -8.04 28.71 12.23
CA GLU A 18 -9.15 27.93 11.67
C GLU A 18 -8.97 27.69 10.16
N GLN A 19 -8.50 28.71 9.42
CA GLN A 19 -8.14 28.56 8.01
C GLN A 19 -6.95 27.60 7.81
N ALA A 20 -5.90 27.69 8.63
CA ALA A 20 -4.76 26.78 8.56
C ALA A 20 -5.13 25.32 8.90
N GLN A 21 -6.02 25.11 9.88
CA GLN A 21 -6.54 23.78 10.22
C GLN A 21 -7.47 23.22 9.13
N SER A 22 -8.29 24.07 8.51
CA SER A 22 -9.12 23.70 7.35
C SER A 22 -8.26 23.31 6.15
N LEU A 23 -7.22 24.09 5.83
CA LEU A 23 -6.25 23.82 4.77
C LEU A 23 -5.44 22.54 5.05
N SER A 24 -5.05 22.30 6.30
CA SER A 24 -4.36 21.07 6.70
C SER A 24 -5.26 19.82 6.56
N LYS A 25 -6.52 19.92 6.96
CA LYS A 25 -7.52 18.84 6.75
C LYS A 25 -7.79 18.58 5.27
N LYS A 26 -8.01 19.64 4.47
CA LYS A 26 -8.21 19.52 3.01
C LYS A 26 -6.98 18.91 2.34
N SER A 27 -5.77 19.37 2.66
CA SER A 27 -4.51 18.81 2.15
C SER A 27 -4.34 17.33 2.50
N SER A 28 -4.65 16.94 3.73
CA SER A 28 -4.58 15.55 4.18
C SER A 28 -5.59 14.66 3.45
N GLN A 29 -6.78 15.18 3.18
CA GLN A 29 -7.83 14.45 2.48
C GLN A 29 -7.54 14.32 0.98
N ILE A 30 -6.95 15.35 0.36
CA ILE A 30 -6.46 15.32 -1.03
C ILE A 30 -5.33 14.30 -1.21
N LYS A 31 -4.44 14.14 -0.22
CA LYS A 31 -3.39 13.10 -0.25
C LYS A 31 -3.97 11.69 -0.37
N GLY A 32 -5.12 11.41 0.27
CA GLY A 32 -5.81 10.13 0.20
C GLY A 32 -6.42 9.79 -1.17
N PHE A 33 -6.53 10.76 -2.08
CA PHE A 33 -7.11 10.57 -3.41
C PHE A 33 -6.09 10.28 -4.52
N ARG A 34 -4.78 10.43 -4.25
CA ARG A 34 -3.76 10.27 -5.28
C ARG A 34 -3.35 8.79 -5.41
N LEU A 35 -3.60 8.20 -6.57
CA LEU A 35 -3.21 6.82 -6.86
C LEU A 35 -2.26 6.75 -8.06
N LYS A 36 -1.14 6.06 -7.87
CA LYS A 36 -0.18 5.65 -8.89
C LYS A 36 0.33 4.27 -8.50
N GLY A 37 0.26 3.28 -9.39
CA GLY A 37 0.76 1.94 -9.10
C GLY A 37 0.14 0.87 -9.99
N SER A 38 -1.11 0.49 -9.71
CA SER A 38 -1.77 -0.59 -10.45
C SER A 38 -2.42 -0.09 -11.75
N PRO A 39 -2.17 -0.71 -12.91
CA PRO A 39 -2.82 -0.36 -14.16
C PRO A 39 -4.33 -0.69 -14.15
N SER A 40 -4.75 -1.66 -13.32
CA SER A 40 -6.16 -2.06 -13.20
C SER A 40 -6.95 -1.22 -12.20
N VAL A 41 -6.35 -0.18 -11.60
CA VAL A 41 -7.01 0.63 -10.55
C VAL A 41 -8.36 1.19 -11.01
N ARG A 42 -8.49 1.52 -12.30
CA ARG A 42 -9.71 2.06 -12.91
C ARG A 42 -10.90 1.11 -12.79
N ASP A 43 -10.66 -0.19 -12.79
CA ASP A 43 -11.71 -1.21 -12.70
C ASP A 43 -12.29 -1.31 -11.27
N TRP A 44 -11.55 -0.81 -10.27
CA TRP A 44 -11.87 -0.95 -8.86
C TRP A 44 -12.28 0.35 -8.17
N ILE A 45 -12.42 1.46 -8.90
CA ILE A 45 -12.82 2.74 -8.31
C ILE A 45 -14.31 2.75 -7.95
N PRO A 46 -14.71 3.29 -6.78
CA PRO A 46 -16.11 3.40 -6.40
C PRO A 46 -16.98 4.18 -7.38
N ASP A 47 -16.40 5.26 -7.93
CA ASP A 47 -17.02 6.15 -8.91
C ASP A 47 -15.93 6.84 -9.75
N ASN A 48 -16.28 7.33 -10.93
CA ASN A 48 -15.38 8.09 -11.80
C ASN A 48 -14.80 9.34 -11.11
N HIS A 49 -15.57 9.98 -10.23
CA HIS A 49 -15.12 11.08 -9.37
C HIS A 49 -14.90 10.61 -7.94
N SER A 50 -14.10 9.56 -7.76
CA SER A 50 -13.72 9.10 -6.41
C SER A 50 -12.23 9.20 -6.13
N ILE A 51 -11.39 9.39 -7.15
CA ILE A 51 -9.93 9.41 -7.03
C ILE A 51 -9.29 10.35 -8.08
N ILE A 52 -8.04 10.76 -7.84
CA ILE A 52 -7.20 11.49 -8.79
C ILE A 52 -6.09 10.54 -9.26
N LEU A 53 -6.22 10.08 -10.51
CA LEU A 53 -5.23 9.23 -11.16
C LEU A 53 -4.06 10.08 -11.66
N VAL A 54 -2.86 9.79 -11.18
CA VAL A 54 -1.65 10.52 -11.57
C VAL A 54 -1.35 10.35 -13.06
N ASP A 55 -1.65 9.17 -13.62
CA ASP A 55 -1.37 8.84 -15.02
C ASP A 55 -2.24 9.61 -16.02
N ASN A 56 -3.26 10.35 -15.55
CA ASN A 56 -4.06 11.23 -16.40
C ASN A 56 -3.40 12.59 -16.66
N PHE A 57 -2.26 12.88 -16.02
CA PHE A 57 -1.55 14.15 -16.14
C PHE A 57 -0.23 13.96 -16.87
N GLN A 58 0.10 14.86 -17.79
CA GLN A 58 1.33 14.78 -18.57
C GLN A 58 2.58 15.13 -17.76
N SER A 59 2.41 15.90 -16.68
CA SER A 59 3.53 16.29 -15.81
C SER A 59 3.12 16.45 -14.35
N PRO A 60 4.07 16.31 -13.40
CA PRO A 60 3.84 16.63 -11.99
C PRO A 60 3.36 18.07 -11.77
N LYS A 61 3.77 19.01 -12.64
CA LYS A 61 3.35 20.41 -12.59
C LYS A 61 1.84 20.54 -12.88
N GLU A 62 1.36 19.85 -13.90
CA GLU A 62 -0.06 19.85 -14.26
C GLU A 62 -0.93 19.28 -13.14
N LEU A 63 -0.49 18.16 -12.54
CA LEU A 63 -1.13 17.58 -11.36
C LEU A 63 -1.16 18.59 -10.19
N ALA A 64 -0.05 19.28 -9.93
CA ALA A 64 0.01 20.27 -8.86
C ALA A 64 -0.92 21.46 -9.12
N GLU A 65 -1.01 21.93 -10.36
CA GLU A 65 -1.95 22.99 -10.75
C GLU A 65 -3.40 22.53 -10.62
N PHE A 66 -3.71 21.30 -11.03
CA PHE A 66 -5.04 20.70 -10.86
C PHE A 66 -5.44 20.63 -9.38
N ILE A 67 -4.55 20.14 -8.51
CA ILE A 67 -4.79 20.09 -7.07
C ILE A 67 -5.01 21.48 -6.49
N LYS A 68 -4.21 22.48 -6.90
CA LYS A 68 -4.39 23.87 -6.47
C LYS A 68 -5.74 24.46 -6.93
N ARG A 69 -6.24 24.06 -8.10
CA ARG A 69 -7.57 24.45 -8.58
C ARG A 69 -8.68 23.81 -7.74
N LEU A 70 -8.55 22.51 -7.43
CA LEU A 70 -9.51 21.81 -6.57
C LEU A 70 -9.56 22.39 -5.15
N ASP A 71 -8.41 22.68 -4.55
CA ASP A 71 -8.34 23.25 -3.19
C ASP A 71 -9.01 24.64 -3.10
N LYS A 72 -8.96 25.42 -4.19
CA LYS A 72 -9.62 26.74 -4.27
C LYS A 72 -11.12 26.66 -4.58
N ASN A 73 -11.62 25.54 -5.08
CA ASN A 73 -13.01 25.40 -5.52
C ASN A 73 -13.70 24.25 -4.77
N ASP A 74 -14.33 24.61 -3.64
CA ASP A 74 -15.03 23.67 -2.77
C ASP A 74 -16.14 22.90 -3.50
N LYS A 75 -16.84 23.52 -4.47
CA LYS A 75 -17.87 22.83 -5.25
C LYS A 75 -17.28 21.71 -6.10
N GLU A 76 -16.13 21.95 -6.72
CA GLU A 76 -15.47 20.94 -7.55
C GLU A 76 -14.86 19.84 -6.69
N TYR A 77 -14.28 20.20 -5.55
CA TYR A 77 -13.78 19.24 -4.57
C TYR A 77 -14.90 18.33 -4.03
N LEU A 78 -16.07 18.88 -3.73
CA LEU A 78 -17.20 18.09 -3.21
C LEU A 78 -17.70 17.02 -4.18
N LYS A 79 -17.55 17.22 -5.50
CA LYS A 79 -17.86 16.18 -6.49
C LYS A 79 -17.06 14.90 -6.25
N TYR A 80 -15.79 15.03 -5.81
CA TYR A 80 -14.93 13.89 -5.47
C TYR A 80 -15.38 13.13 -4.21
N LEU A 81 -16.34 13.67 -3.46
CA LEU A 81 -16.89 13.08 -2.25
C LEU A 81 -18.34 12.60 -2.42
N GLU A 82 -18.99 12.90 -3.55
CA GLU A 82 -20.40 12.57 -3.77
C GLU A 82 -20.69 11.07 -3.66
N PHE A 83 -19.75 10.22 -4.09
CA PHE A 83 -19.89 8.76 -4.02
C PHE A 83 -20.08 8.26 -2.58
N LYS A 84 -19.61 8.99 -1.56
CA LYS A 84 -19.83 8.63 -0.16
C LYS A 84 -21.29 8.75 0.26
N ASN A 85 -22.05 9.63 -0.39
CA ASN A 85 -23.47 9.85 -0.12
C ASN A 85 -24.37 9.07 -1.09
N LYS A 86 -24.00 9.02 -2.37
CA LYS A 86 -24.78 8.35 -3.44
C LYS A 86 -24.51 6.84 -3.52
N GLY A 87 -23.44 6.37 -2.88
CA GLY A 87 -23.00 4.98 -2.94
C GLY A 87 -22.04 4.70 -4.11
N ILE A 88 -21.72 3.41 -4.26
CA ILE A 88 -20.78 2.91 -5.27
C ILE A 88 -21.52 2.72 -6.60
N SER A 89 -21.08 3.39 -7.67
CA SER A 89 -21.65 3.24 -9.01
C SER A 89 -21.03 2.06 -9.79
N ASN A 90 -19.80 1.69 -9.43
CA ASN A 90 -19.09 0.57 -10.03
C ASN A 90 -19.71 -0.79 -9.65
N GLN A 91 -20.34 -1.43 -10.64
CA GLN A 91 -21.01 -2.71 -10.46
C GLN A 91 -20.04 -3.87 -10.20
N LEU A 92 -18.86 -3.87 -10.82
CA LEU A 92 -17.83 -4.89 -10.60
C LEU A 92 -17.37 -4.87 -9.13
N LEU A 93 -17.09 -3.66 -8.62
CA LEU A 93 -16.69 -3.49 -7.23
C LEU A 93 -17.80 -3.93 -6.27
N ARG A 94 -19.03 -3.48 -6.49
CA ARG A 94 -20.19 -3.87 -5.66
C ARG A 94 -20.36 -5.38 -5.61
N HIS A 95 -20.40 -6.00 -6.78
CA HIS A 95 -20.57 -7.44 -6.91
C HIS A 95 -19.47 -8.22 -6.20
N THR A 96 -18.22 -7.79 -6.33
CA THR A 96 -17.07 -8.41 -5.67
C THR A 96 -17.16 -8.26 -4.16
N VAL A 97 -17.52 -7.08 -3.67
CA VAL A 97 -17.70 -6.79 -2.24
C VAL A 97 -18.87 -7.56 -1.63
N GLU A 98 -19.95 -7.78 -2.37
CA GLU A 98 -21.12 -8.53 -1.91
C GLU A 98 -20.83 -10.04 -1.83
N ARG A 99 -20.10 -10.58 -2.81
CA ARG A 99 -19.80 -12.03 -2.91
C ARG A 99 -18.57 -12.50 -2.15
N ARG A 100 -17.74 -11.59 -1.65
CA ARG A 100 -16.51 -12.00 -0.96
C ARG A 100 -16.80 -12.87 0.26
N VAL A 101 -15.98 -13.90 0.42
CA VAL A 101 -16.03 -14.85 1.53
C VAL A 101 -15.48 -14.26 2.84
N TRP A 102 -14.66 -13.22 2.75
CA TRP A 102 -13.98 -12.61 3.89
C TRP A 102 -14.60 -11.27 4.32
N GLY A 103 -14.36 -10.91 5.58
CA GLY A 103 -14.88 -9.70 6.20
C GLY A 103 -13.78 -8.78 6.71
N VAL A 104 -14.10 -7.48 6.80
CA VAL A 104 -13.33 -6.52 7.57
C VAL A 104 -14.16 -6.19 8.80
N ASN A 105 -13.62 -6.46 9.99
CA ASN A 105 -14.32 -6.28 11.28
C ASN A 105 -15.63 -7.10 11.42
N ASP A 106 -15.76 -8.19 10.68
CA ASP A 106 -16.87 -9.13 10.81
C ASP A 106 -16.36 -10.44 11.41
N TRP A 107 -16.69 -10.70 12.68
CA TRP A 107 -16.26 -11.89 13.41
C TRP A 107 -16.87 -13.19 12.87
N ARG A 108 -17.91 -13.10 12.02
CA ARG A 108 -18.56 -14.27 11.40
C ARG A 108 -17.87 -14.72 10.12
N LYS A 109 -16.97 -13.90 9.59
CA LYS A 109 -16.25 -14.18 8.35
C LYS A 109 -14.75 -14.33 8.65
N PRO A 110 -14.02 -15.14 7.85
CA PRO A 110 -12.58 -15.18 7.94
C PRO A 110 -11.99 -13.79 7.66
N SER A 111 -10.82 -13.53 8.24
CA SER A 111 -10.04 -12.33 7.97
C SER A 111 -9.62 -12.30 6.49
N PHE A 112 -9.32 -11.12 5.97
CA PHE A 112 -8.79 -10.98 4.61
C PHE A 112 -7.46 -11.71 4.42
N ILE A 113 -6.65 -11.83 5.50
CA ILE A 113 -5.38 -12.56 5.49
C ILE A 113 -5.67 -14.06 5.32
N ASN A 114 -6.53 -14.62 6.17
CA ASN A 114 -6.84 -16.05 6.13
C ASN A 114 -7.46 -16.45 4.77
N ALA A 115 -8.36 -15.63 4.23
CA ALA A 115 -8.96 -15.91 2.94
C ALA A 115 -7.96 -15.80 1.78
N PHE A 116 -6.98 -14.90 1.88
CA PHE A 116 -5.90 -14.82 0.91
C PHE A 116 -4.98 -16.06 1.00
N GLU A 117 -4.63 -16.51 2.20
CA GLU A 117 -3.88 -17.74 2.41
C GLU A 117 -4.61 -18.96 1.83
N CYS A 118 -5.91 -19.11 2.11
CA CYS A 118 -6.73 -20.17 1.52
C CYS A 118 -6.76 -20.08 -0.01
N TYR A 119 -6.94 -18.90 -0.58
CA TYR A 119 -6.93 -18.70 -2.03
C TYR A 119 -5.59 -19.13 -2.64
N LEU A 120 -4.45 -18.80 -2.03
CA LEU A 120 -3.15 -19.23 -2.51
C LEU A 120 -3.01 -20.76 -2.44
N CYS A 121 -3.39 -21.37 -1.32
CA CYS A 121 -3.38 -22.82 -1.15
C CYS A 121 -4.22 -23.53 -2.20
N GLU A 122 -5.44 -23.06 -2.47
CA GLU A 122 -6.32 -23.61 -3.52
C GLU A 122 -5.65 -23.54 -4.90
N ARG A 123 -5.05 -22.41 -5.26
CA ARG A 123 -4.37 -22.23 -6.55
C ARG A 123 -3.13 -23.12 -6.68
N ILE A 124 -2.41 -23.36 -5.58
CA ILE A 124 -1.25 -24.26 -5.55
C ILE A 124 -1.72 -25.71 -5.74
N VAL A 125 -2.74 -26.13 -5.01
CA VAL A 125 -3.30 -27.49 -5.11
C VAL A 125 -3.84 -27.74 -6.51
N GLU A 126 -4.61 -26.81 -7.08
CA GLU A 126 -5.13 -26.88 -8.45
C GLU A 126 -4.01 -27.11 -9.47
N ARG A 127 -2.88 -26.41 -9.32
CA ARG A 127 -1.71 -26.62 -10.17
C ARG A 127 -1.09 -27.99 -9.98
N VAL A 128 -0.85 -28.43 -8.74
CA VAL A 128 -0.26 -29.75 -8.43
C VAL A 128 -1.13 -30.88 -8.96
N GLU A 129 -2.45 -30.75 -8.85
CA GLU A 129 -3.41 -31.72 -9.40
C GLU A 129 -3.37 -31.74 -10.93
N ALA A 130 -3.29 -30.58 -11.59
CA ALA A 130 -3.14 -30.50 -13.04
C ALA A 130 -1.80 -31.11 -13.52
N GLU A 131 -0.70 -30.90 -12.79
CA GLU A 131 0.59 -31.53 -13.07
C GLU A 131 0.50 -33.06 -12.97
N ARG A 132 -0.09 -33.59 -11.88
CA ARG A 132 -0.33 -35.03 -11.71
C ARG A 132 -1.27 -35.62 -12.77
N ALA A 133 -2.27 -34.86 -13.21
CA ALA A 133 -3.18 -35.28 -14.26
C ALA A 133 -2.47 -35.35 -15.62
N HIS A 134 -1.64 -34.35 -15.94
CA HIS A 134 -0.81 -34.34 -17.14
C HIS A 134 0.20 -35.51 -17.18
N GLU A 135 0.80 -35.86 -16.04
CA GLU A 135 1.67 -37.04 -15.92
C GLU A 135 0.94 -38.35 -16.28
N ARG A 136 -0.36 -38.43 -15.99
CA ARG A 136 -1.19 -39.61 -16.32
C ARG A 136 -1.71 -39.57 -17.76
N ASP A 137 -2.03 -38.37 -18.26
CA ASP A 137 -2.55 -38.13 -19.60
C ASP A 137 -1.92 -36.86 -20.19
N PRO A 138 -0.93 -37.00 -21.09
CA PRO A 138 -0.26 -35.86 -21.72
C PRO A 138 -1.18 -34.97 -22.56
N SER A 139 -2.43 -35.36 -22.84
CA SER A 139 -3.40 -34.53 -23.54
C SER A 139 -3.98 -33.41 -22.67
N ILE A 140 -3.90 -33.53 -21.34
CA ILE A 140 -4.35 -32.51 -20.39
C ILE A 140 -3.32 -31.37 -20.36
N PRO A 141 -3.67 -30.09 -20.58
CA PRO A 141 -2.70 -29.01 -20.59
C PRO A 141 -2.15 -28.70 -19.18
N LEU A 142 -0.84 -28.45 -19.08
CA LEU A 142 -0.22 -27.96 -17.86
C LEU A 142 -0.66 -26.53 -17.55
N LEU A 143 -0.98 -26.29 -16.27
CA LEU A 143 -1.22 -24.93 -15.78
C LEU A 143 0.12 -24.20 -15.59
N PRO A 144 0.28 -22.97 -16.10
CA PRO A 144 1.53 -22.24 -15.97
C PRO A 144 1.81 -21.89 -14.49
N PRO A 145 3.09 -21.92 -14.07
CA PRO A 145 3.46 -21.50 -12.72
C PRO A 145 3.15 -20.01 -12.52
N ARG A 146 2.50 -19.68 -11.40
CA ARG A 146 2.29 -18.28 -10.98
C ARG A 146 3.39 -17.88 -10.02
N VAL A 147 4.51 -17.41 -10.56
CA VAL A 147 5.66 -16.93 -9.78
C VAL A 147 5.67 -15.40 -9.84
N ALA A 148 5.85 -14.75 -8.70
CA ALA A 148 6.02 -13.31 -8.66
C ALA A 148 7.32 -12.92 -9.37
N ASP A 149 7.25 -11.94 -10.27
CA ASP A 149 8.42 -11.41 -10.96
C ASP A 149 9.30 -10.64 -9.97
N GLY A 150 10.62 -10.90 -10.00
CA GLY A 150 11.61 -10.18 -9.22
C GLY A 150 11.67 -8.69 -9.53
N ASN A 151 11.24 -8.25 -10.71
CA ASN A 151 11.09 -6.83 -11.04
C ASN A 151 10.03 -6.13 -10.17
N HIS A 152 9.05 -6.88 -9.64
CA HIS A 152 8.00 -6.35 -8.78
C HIS A 152 8.26 -6.63 -7.29
N ALA A 153 8.83 -7.80 -6.97
CA ALA A 153 9.08 -8.23 -5.58
C ALA A 153 10.51 -7.94 -5.07
N GLY A 154 11.46 -7.61 -5.96
CA GLY A 154 12.86 -7.33 -5.65
C GLY A 154 13.14 -5.83 -5.50
N CYS A 155 12.40 -5.16 -4.60
CA CYS A 155 12.59 -3.74 -4.35
C CYS A 155 14.04 -3.44 -3.92
N PRO A 156 14.65 -2.33 -4.41
CA PRO A 156 15.93 -1.86 -3.89
C PRO A 156 15.78 -1.38 -2.44
N GLU A 157 16.92 -1.17 -1.77
CA GLU A 157 16.96 -0.57 -0.45
C GLU A 157 16.19 0.76 -0.42
N PRO A 158 15.34 1.01 0.59
CA PRO A 158 14.60 2.26 0.72
C PRO A 158 15.53 3.48 0.70
N SER A 159 15.18 4.47 -0.11
CA SER A 159 15.91 5.73 -0.24
C SER A 159 14.96 6.92 -0.17
N VAL A 160 15.49 8.09 0.18
CA VAL A 160 14.74 9.34 0.08
C VAL A 160 14.38 9.63 -1.38
N SER A 161 13.12 10.01 -1.62
CA SER A 161 12.63 10.31 -2.96
C SER A 161 13.11 11.68 -3.48
N LEU A 162 13.50 12.58 -2.56
CA LEU A 162 13.90 13.95 -2.85
C LEU A 162 15.01 14.37 -1.89
N GLY A 163 16.11 14.90 -2.42
CA GLY A 163 17.24 15.36 -1.62
C GLY A 163 18.18 14.23 -1.20
N ASP A 164 18.79 14.38 -0.02
CA ASP A 164 19.79 13.47 0.53
C ASP A 164 19.47 13.12 2.00
N MET A 165 19.98 11.98 2.46
CA MET A 165 19.83 11.46 3.83
C MET A 165 20.40 12.41 4.89
N SER A 166 21.31 13.34 4.52
CA SER A 166 21.86 14.34 5.44
C SER A 166 20.81 15.27 6.07
N GLY A 167 19.66 15.45 5.41
CA GLY A 167 18.53 16.25 5.93
C GLY A 167 17.54 15.45 6.79
N VAL A 168 17.73 14.14 6.92
CA VAL A 168 16.83 13.24 7.64
C VAL A 168 17.26 13.15 9.10
N GLY A 169 16.34 13.45 10.03
CA GLY A 169 16.59 13.28 11.46
C GLY A 169 16.73 11.80 11.84
N ARG A 170 17.56 11.51 12.85
CA ARG A 170 17.81 10.14 13.35
C ARG A 170 16.58 9.37 13.86
N GLY A 171 15.43 10.02 14.01
CA GLY A 171 14.16 9.41 14.42
C GLY A 171 13.10 9.41 13.31
N GLU A 172 13.47 9.70 12.07
CA GLU A 172 12.58 9.64 10.92
C GLU A 172 12.38 8.19 10.45
N ASP A 173 11.19 7.90 9.92
CA ASP A 173 10.73 6.56 9.54
C ASP A 173 11.68 5.83 8.57
N ILE A 174 12.44 6.56 7.75
CA ILE A 174 13.35 5.96 6.76
C ILE A 174 14.49 5.15 7.38
N HIS A 175 14.93 5.47 8.60
CA HIS A 175 15.94 4.67 9.29
C HIS A 175 15.38 3.31 9.67
N PHE A 176 14.17 3.29 10.24
CA PHE A 176 13.46 2.05 10.55
C PHE A 176 13.15 1.24 9.28
N TRP A 177 12.74 1.89 8.18
CA TRP A 177 12.47 1.18 6.93
C TRP A 177 13.70 0.50 6.34
N LYS A 178 14.89 1.09 6.50
CA LYS A 178 16.14 0.45 6.07
C LYS A 178 16.45 -0.78 6.91
N GLU A 179 16.32 -0.67 8.24
CA GLU A 179 16.50 -1.79 9.16
C GLU A 179 15.50 -2.93 8.86
N ASP A 180 14.23 -2.58 8.67
CA ASP A 180 13.16 -3.52 8.32
C ASP A 180 13.41 -4.19 6.97
N TYR A 181 13.92 -3.45 5.98
CA TYR A 181 14.26 -3.97 4.67
C TYR A 181 15.34 -5.06 4.76
N TRP A 182 16.45 -4.78 5.46
CA TRP A 182 17.54 -5.74 5.61
C TRP A 182 17.12 -6.94 6.48
N SER A 183 16.42 -6.70 7.59
CA SER A 183 15.86 -7.75 8.43
C SER A 183 14.92 -8.69 7.66
N SER A 184 14.02 -8.14 6.84
CA SER A 184 13.10 -8.91 6.02
C SER A 184 13.82 -9.70 4.93
N LYS A 185 14.88 -9.13 4.35
CA LYS A 185 15.72 -9.81 3.36
C LYS A 185 16.45 -11.00 3.97
N ASP A 186 17.00 -10.85 5.17
CA ASP A 186 17.65 -11.94 5.88
C ASP A 186 16.70 -13.05 6.28
N GLN A 187 15.49 -12.70 6.74
CA GLN A 187 14.42 -13.67 6.98
C GLN A 187 14.07 -14.45 5.71
N ALA A 188 13.96 -13.78 4.57
CA ALA A 188 13.69 -14.45 3.29
C ALA A 188 14.83 -15.39 2.87
N LEU A 189 16.08 -15.00 3.07
CA LEU A 189 17.25 -15.84 2.80
C LEU A 189 17.32 -17.05 3.75
N ALA A 190 17.02 -16.87 5.03
CA ALA A 190 16.94 -17.94 6.01
C ALA A 190 15.85 -18.95 5.64
N LEU A 191 14.64 -18.48 5.30
CA LEU A 191 13.55 -19.34 4.83
C LEU A 191 13.92 -20.11 3.56
N LYS A 192 14.62 -19.48 2.62
CA LYS A 192 15.12 -20.14 1.41
C LYS A 192 16.09 -21.27 1.78
N ARG A 193 17.06 -21.01 2.66
CA ARG A 193 18.04 -22.00 3.11
C ARG A 193 17.37 -23.16 3.86
N MET A 194 16.39 -22.87 4.72
CA MET A 194 15.58 -23.89 5.39
C MET A 194 14.82 -24.77 4.39
N SER A 195 14.21 -24.15 3.37
CA SER A 195 13.51 -24.89 2.31
C SER A 195 14.44 -25.78 1.51
N GLU A 196 15.64 -25.31 1.16
CA GLU A 196 16.65 -26.10 0.44
C GLU A 196 17.21 -27.26 1.28
N GLN A 197 17.22 -27.12 2.60
CA GLN A 197 17.60 -28.17 3.56
C GLN A 197 16.47 -29.16 3.87
N GLY A 198 15.28 -28.98 3.29
CA GLY A 198 14.12 -29.83 3.56
C GLY A 198 13.56 -29.65 4.98
N ALA A 199 13.77 -28.49 5.61
CA ALA A 199 13.20 -28.21 6.92
C ALA A 199 11.66 -28.13 6.83
N THR A 200 10.98 -28.80 7.76
CA THR A 200 9.51 -28.84 7.84
C THR A 200 8.93 -28.02 8.98
N ASP A 201 9.78 -27.51 9.87
CA ASP A 201 9.40 -26.76 11.06
C ASP A 201 9.79 -25.29 10.93
N SER A 202 8.80 -24.45 10.68
CA SER A 202 8.97 -23.00 10.53
C SER A 202 9.31 -22.28 11.82
N SER A 203 9.10 -22.90 13.00
CA SER A 203 9.41 -22.27 14.30
C SER A 203 10.91 -22.04 14.51
N LYS A 204 11.75 -22.76 13.76
CA LYS A 204 13.22 -22.68 13.80
C LYS A 204 13.81 -21.52 12.99
N LEU A 205 12.98 -20.67 12.39
CA LEU A 205 13.44 -19.54 11.59
C LEU A 205 14.45 -18.64 12.34
N PHE A 206 14.18 -18.35 13.61
CA PHE A 206 15.07 -17.50 14.40
C PHE A 206 16.38 -18.19 14.79
N GLU A 207 16.36 -19.52 14.95
CA GLU A 207 17.59 -20.29 15.14
C GLU A 207 18.45 -20.27 13.87
N GLU A 208 17.82 -20.37 12.70
CA GLU A 208 18.50 -20.27 11.42
C GLU A 208 19.12 -18.89 11.20
N LEU A 209 18.39 -17.82 11.52
CA LEU A 209 18.91 -16.46 11.46
C LEU A 209 20.12 -16.29 12.39
N GLN A 210 20.05 -16.82 13.60
CA GLN A 210 21.17 -16.79 14.53
C GLN A 210 22.38 -17.55 13.97
N ARG A 211 22.16 -18.70 13.33
CA ARG A 211 23.21 -19.46 12.65
C ARG A 211 23.84 -18.65 11.52
N MET A 212 23.02 -18.07 10.64
CA MET A 212 23.49 -17.20 9.55
C MET A 212 24.30 -16.00 10.08
N PHE A 213 23.89 -15.42 11.20
CA PHE A 213 24.64 -14.36 11.88
C PHE A 213 26.04 -14.85 12.31
N THR A 214 26.12 -15.99 13.00
CA THR A 214 27.41 -16.54 13.45
C THR A 214 28.34 -16.95 12.32
N GLU A 215 27.79 -17.31 11.16
CA GLU A 215 28.54 -17.68 9.95
C GLU A 215 28.95 -16.45 9.11
N GLY A 216 28.49 -15.25 9.46
CA GLY A 216 28.71 -14.04 8.65
C GLY A 216 27.95 -14.04 7.31
N ALA A 217 26.84 -14.78 7.25
CA ALA A 217 26.02 -14.98 6.05
C ALA A 217 24.79 -14.05 5.95
N LEU A 218 24.61 -13.12 6.89
CA LEU A 218 23.57 -12.10 6.80
C LEU A 218 23.88 -11.05 5.72
N SER A 219 22.83 -10.40 5.25
CA SER A 219 22.91 -9.18 4.45
C SER A 219 23.54 -8.05 5.28
N LYS A 220 24.29 -7.16 4.61
CA LYS A 220 25.13 -6.13 5.25
C LYS A 220 24.35 -5.10 6.06
#